data_AF-A0A435XP75-F1
#
_entry.id   AF-A0A435XP75-F1
#
_cell.length_a   1.000
_cell.length_b   1.000
_cell.length_c   1.000
_cell.angle_alpha   90.00
_cell.angle_beta   90.00
_cell.angle_gamma   90.00
#
_symmetry.space_group_name_H-M   'P 1'
#
loop_
_entity.id
_entity.type
_entity.pdbx_description
1 polymer ?
#
loop_
_entity_poly.entity_id
_entity_poly.type
_entity_poly.pdbx_seq_one_letter_code
_entity_poly.pdbx_strand_id
1 'polypeptide(L)'
;VCVTAITGVHLGIKTGRVSGERFGYSQVANAIYLIRKGSVPASFALPLMFRNIAANLAKSLRPEPYIDRRGRLRGNMLAIRHIAMGRIEPEYILKI
;
A
#
# COMPACT_ATOMS: atom_id res chain seq x y z
N VAL A 1 2.16 -36.40 7.25
CA VAL A 1 1.59 -35.63 8.38
C VAL A 1 0.57 -34.66 7.83
N CYS A 2 -0.72 -34.86 8.11
CA CYS A 2 -1.78 -33.91 7.72
C CYS A 2 -1.97 -32.91 8.86
N VAL A 3 -1.85 -31.61 8.58
CA VAL A 3 -2.16 -30.55 9.54
C VAL A 3 -3.66 -30.33 9.54
N THR A 4 -4.34 -30.61 10.65
CA THR A 4 -5.80 -30.56 10.77
C THR A 4 -6.33 -29.18 11.17
N ALA A 5 -5.48 -28.31 11.72
CA ALA A 5 -5.83 -26.93 12.05
C ALA A 5 -4.58 -26.04 12.07
N ILE A 6 -4.77 -24.76 11.70
CA ILE A 6 -3.78 -23.69 11.82
C ILE A 6 -4.40 -22.55 12.62
N THR A 7 -3.71 -22.05 13.63
CA THR A 7 -4.11 -20.87 14.40
C THR A 7 -3.11 -19.75 14.17
N GLY A 8 -3.59 -18.63 13.65
CA GLY A 8 -2.79 -17.41 13.47
C GLY A 8 -3.12 -16.37 14.55
N VAL A 9 -2.09 -15.80 15.19
CA VAL A 9 -2.23 -14.67 16.11
C VAL A 9 -1.67 -13.42 15.44
N HIS A 10 -2.52 -12.43 15.14
CA HIS A 10 -2.10 -11.15 14.57
C HIS A 10 -2.02 -10.09 15.67
N LEU A 11 -0.80 -9.63 15.95
CA LEU A 11 -0.57 -8.62 16.97
C LEU A 11 -0.98 -7.23 16.42
N GLY A 12 -2.13 -6.72 16.85
CA GLY A 12 -2.70 -5.43 16.41
C GLY A 12 -1.95 -4.18 16.89
N ILE A 13 -0.70 -4.30 17.34
CA ILE A 13 0.09 -3.17 17.83
C ILE A 13 0.35 -2.17 16.70
N LYS A 14 0.37 -0.89 17.07
CA LYS A 14 0.56 0.22 16.12
C LYS A 14 2.02 0.66 16.01
N THR A 15 2.86 0.26 16.97
CA THR A 15 4.31 0.49 17.04
C THR A 15 5.06 -0.45 16.09
N GLY A 16 6.21 -0.01 15.56
CA GLY A 16 7.01 -0.79 14.60
C GLY A 16 6.45 -0.89 13.17
N ARG A 17 5.36 -0.18 12.87
CA ARG A 17 4.82 -0.10 11.51
C ARG A 17 5.78 0.68 10.60
N VAL A 18 5.80 0.30 9.32
CA VAL A 18 6.52 1.05 8.29
C VAL A 18 6.02 2.50 8.21
N SER A 19 6.89 3.41 7.75
CA SER A 19 6.53 4.82 7.58
C SER A 19 5.29 4.98 6.69
N GLY A 20 4.54 6.07 6.90
CA GLY A 20 3.35 6.35 6.09
C GLY A 20 3.68 6.43 4.62
N GLU A 21 4.82 7.05 4.28
CA GLU A 21 5.30 7.16 2.90
C GLU A 21 5.61 5.82 2.24
N ARG A 22 6.36 4.94 2.92
CA ARG A 22 6.63 3.58 2.44
C ARG A 22 5.33 2.80 2.24
N PHE A 23 4.43 2.87 3.22
CA PHE A 23 3.12 2.21 3.13
C PHE A 23 2.31 2.74 1.94
N GLY A 24 2.24 4.07 1.77
CA GLY A 24 1.55 4.71 0.66
C GLY A 24 2.13 4.31 -0.70
N TYR A 25 3.45 4.26 -0.83
CA TYR A 25 4.10 3.81 -2.06
C TYR A 25 3.67 2.38 -2.41
N SER A 26 3.73 1.45 -1.44
CA SER A 26 3.32 0.05 -1.64
C SER A 26 1.85 -0.13 -1.99
N GLN A 27 0.95 0.72 -1.50
CA GLN A 27 -0.48 0.63 -1.84
C GLN A 27 -0.73 0.75 -3.35
N VAL A 28 0.13 1.47 -4.07
CA VAL A 28 0.01 1.67 -5.53
C VAL A 28 0.97 0.75 -6.28
N ALA A 29 2.27 0.79 -5.94
CA ALA A 29 3.30 0.03 -6.66
C ALA A 29 3.03 -1.47 -6.65
N ASN A 30 2.64 -2.05 -5.50
CA ASN A 30 2.38 -3.48 -5.40
C ASN A 30 1.10 -3.87 -6.16
N ALA A 31 0.06 -3.05 -6.08
CA ALA A 31 -1.20 -3.33 -6.78
C ALA A 31 -0.95 -3.41 -8.29
N ILE A 32 -0.27 -2.40 -8.86
CA ILE A 32 0.06 -2.37 -10.29
C ILE A 32 1.02 -3.51 -10.67
N TYR A 33 2.04 -3.78 -9.85
CA TYR A 33 2.96 -4.89 -10.07
C TYR A 33 2.22 -6.24 -10.12
N LEU A 34 1.34 -6.52 -9.16
CA LEU A 34 0.60 -7.78 -9.08
C LEU A 34 -0.39 -7.97 -10.24
N ILE A 35 -1.01 -6.88 -10.70
CA ILE A 35 -1.84 -6.87 -11.91
C ILE A 35 -0.96 -7.22 -13.12
N ARG A 36 0.19 -6.55 -13.29
CA ARG A 36 1.11 -6.79 -14.41
C ARG A 36 1.69 -8.20 -14.40
N LYS A 37 1.95 -8.76 -13.21
CA LYS A 37 2.40 -10.14 -13.02
C LYS A 37 1.32 -11.17 -13.38
N GLY A 38 0.04 -10.77 -13.40
CA GLY A 38 -1.09 -11.67 -13.67
C GLY A 38 -1.55 -12.49 -12.47
N SER A 39 -1.02 -12.22 -11.26
CA SER A 39 -1.40 -12.95 -10.05
C SER A 39 -2.70 -12.45 -9.42
N VAL A 40 -3.08 -11.20 -9.70
CA VAL A 40 -4.31 -10.58 -9.16
C VAL A 40 -5.04 -9.87 -10.29
N PRO A 41 -6.36 -10.09 -10.46
CA PRO A 41 -7.12 -9.43 -11.51
C PRO A 41 -7.25 -7.93 -11.24
N ALA A 42 -7.16 -7.12 -12.30
CA ALA A 42 -7.29 -5.66 -12.23
C ALA A 42 -8.64 -5.23 -11.65
N SER A 43 -9.72 -5.95 -11.97
CA SER A 43 -11.07 -5.72 -11.45
C SER A 43 -11.15 -5.81 -9.92
N PHE A 44 -10.26 -6.57 -9.29
CA PHE A 44 -10.17 -6.69 -7.84
C PHE A 44 -9.20 -5.66 -7.24
N ALA A 45 -8.00 -5.55 -7.80
CA ALA A 45 -6.93 -4.73 -7.21
C ALA A 45 -7.17 -3.22 -7.38
N LEU A 46 -7.68 -2.77 -8.53
CA LEU A 46 -7.87 -1.34 -8.80
C LEU A 46 -8.87 -0.68 -7.86
N PRO A 47 -10.08 -1.23 -7.60
CA PRO A 47 -11.02 -0.62 -6.66
C PRO A 47 -10.45 -0.50 -5.24
N LEU A 48 -9.71 -1.51 -4.78
CA LEU A 48 -9.06 -1.47 -3.46
C LEU A 48 -7.97 -0.39 -3.39
N MET A 49 -7.14 -0.30 -4.43
CA MET A 49 -6.12 0.74 -4.55
C MET A 49 -6.75 2.13 -4.55
N PHE A 50 -7.78 2.38 -5.37
CA PHE A 50 -8.45 3.67 -5.44
C PHE A 50 -9.12 4.07 -4.12
N ARG A 51 -9.79 3.14 -3.43
CA ARG A 51 -10.37 3.39 -2.09
C ARG A 51 -9.31 3.83 -1.09
N ASN A 52 -8.12 3.22 -1.12
CA ASN A 52 -7.01 3.58 -0.26
C ASN A 52 -6.47 4.98 -0.58
N ILE A 53 -6.22 5.29 -1.85
CA ILE A 53 -5.77 6.62 -2.29
C ILE A 53 -6.80 7.69 -1.91
N ALA A 54 -8.08 7.45 -2.20
CA ALA A 54 -9.17 8.37 -1.88
C ALA A 54 -9.26 8.63 -0.37
N ALA A 55 -9.16 7.58 0.47
CA ALA A 55 -9.15 7.73 1.91
C ALA A 55 -7.94 8.53 2.42
N ASN A 56 -6.75 8.31 1.84
CA ASN A 56 -5.55 9.07 2.21
C ASN A 56 -5.68 10.54 1.80
N LEU A 57 -6.22 10.82 0.61
CA LEU A 57 -6.45 12.18 0.12
C LEU A 57 -7.48 12.91 1.00
N ALA A 58 -8.69 12.37 1.15
CA ALA A 58 -9.77 13.00 1.90
C ALA A 58 -9.38 13.25 3.36
N LYS A 59 -8.68 12.29 3.98
CA LYS A 59 -8.25 12.39 5.39
C LYS A 59 -6.91 13.08 5.60
N SER A 60 -6.19 13.46 4.53
CA SER A 60 -4.95 14.24 4.67
C SER A 60 -5.20 15.67 5.15
N LEU A 61 -6.40 16.20 4.91
CA LEU A 61 -6.85 17.52 5.33
C LEU A 61 -7.05 17.60 6.86
N ARG A 62 -7.59 16.54 7.46
CA ARG A 62 -7.76 16.37 8.91
C ARG A 62 -7.33 14.95 9.31
N PRO A 63 -6.02 14.71 9.44
CA PRO A 63 -5.51 13.38 9.72
C PRO A 63 -5.87 12.92 11.13
N GLU A 64 -6.18 11.64 11.28
CA GLU A 64 -6.27 11.04 12.60
C GLU A 64 -4.88 11.05 13.27
N PRO A 65 -4.76 11.32 14.58
CA PRO A 65 -3.47 11.56 15.25
C PRO A 65 -2.53 10.35 15.24
N TYR A 66 -3.05 9.15 14.96
CA TYR A 66 -2.30 7.90 14.93
C TYR A 66 -2.06 7.35 13.51
N ILE A 67 -2.45 8.08 12.46
CA ILE A 67 -2.21 7.70 11.06
C ILE A 67 -1.51 8.82 10.32
N ASP A 68 -0.33 8.53 9.78
CA ASP A 68 0.38 9.42 8.88
C ASP A 68 -0.28 9.44 7.47
N ARG A 69 -1.42 10.13 7.35
CA ARG A 69 -2.17 10.27 6.09
C ARG A 69 -1.40 11.07 5.05
N ARG A 70 -0.68 12.11 5.48
CA ARG A 70 0.09 12.98 4.59
C ARG A 70 1.30 12.25 4.01
N GLY A 71 2.03 11.49 4.83
CA GLY A 71 3.09 10.61 4.33
C GLY A 71 2.55 9.56 3.37
N ARG A 72 1.42 8.91 3.70
CA ARG A 72 0.77 7.97 2.76
C ARG A 72 0.42 8.59 1.42
N LEU A 73 -0.13 9.79 1.42
CA LEU A 73 -0.46 10.50 0.17
C LEU A 73 0.81 10.83 -0.62
N ARG A 74 1.90 11.27 0.03
CA ARG A 74 3.20 11.48 -0.63
C ARG A 74 3.71 10.20 -1.28
N GLY A 75 3.66 9.08 -0.56
CA GLY A 75 4.03 7.77 -1.08
C GLY A 75 3.17 7.34 -2.27
N ASN A 76 1.85 7.55 -2.21
CA ASN A 76 0.95 7.30 -3.34
C ASN A 76 1.38 8.11 -4.58
N MET A 77 1.68 9.41 -4.42
CA MET A 77 2.09 10.28 -5.52
C MET A 77 3.44 9.86 -6.12
N LEU A 78 4.40 9.49 -5.28
CA LEU A 78 5.69 8.98 -5.72
C LEU A 78 5.55 7.71 -6.55
N ALA A 79 4.73 6.75 -6.10
CA ALA A 79 4.45 5.53 -6.84
C ALA A 79 3.76 5.80 -8.18
N ILE A 80 2.75 6.69 -8.20
CA ILE A 80 2.08 7.10 -9.44
C ILE A 80 3.08 7.71 -10.42
N ARG A 81 3.98 8.58 -9.96
CA ARG A 81 5.04 9.15 -10.80
C ARG A 81 5.95 8.07 -11.37
N HIS A 82 6.38 7.11 -10.56
CA HIS A 82 7.19 5.97 -11.03
C HIS A 82 6.48 5.17 -12.12
N ILE A 83 5.22 4.80 -11.88
CA ILE A 83 4.41 4.05 -12.85
C ILE A 83 4.22 4.85 -14.14
N ALA A 84 3.98 6.17 -14.04
CA ALA A 84 3.86 7.05 -15.21
C ALA A 84 5.16 7.13 -16.03
N MET A 85 6.32 7.01 -15.38
CA MET A 85 7.63 6.90 -16.04
C MET A 85 7.95 5.46 -16.51
N GLY A 86 6.99 4.52 -16.43
CA GLY A 86 7.19 3.12 -16.80
C GLY A 86 7.94 2.27 -15.76
N ARG A 87 8.29 2.85 -14.60
CA ARG A 87 9.03 2.19 -13.53
C ARG A 87 8.08 1.49 -12.57
N ILE A 88 8.07 0.16 -12.59
CA ILE A 88 7.23 -0.67 -11.72
C ILE A 88 8.14 -1.55 -10.87
N GLU A 89 8.74 -0.94 -9.85
CA GLU A 89 9.71 -1.58 -8.93
C GLU A 89 9.18 -1.50 -7.48
N PRO A 90 8.56 -2.57 -6.96
CA PRO A 90 8.12 -2.65 -5.57
C PRO A 90 9.26 -2.44 -4.55
N GLU A 91 10.47 -2.93 -4.86
CA GLU A 91 11.63 -2.86 -3.97
C GLU A 91 12.14 -1.44 -3.73
N TYR A 92 11.71 -0.47 -4.55
CA TYR A 92 12.06 0.94 -4.36
C TYR A 92 11.61 1.47 -3.00
N ILE A 93 10.63 0.83 -2.34
CA ILE A 93 10.22 1.14 -0.97
C ILE A 93 11.40 1.19 0.02
N LEU A 94 12.46 0.41 -0.21
CA LEU A 94 13.64 0.37 0.66
C LEU A 94 14.53 1.62 0.53
N LYS A 95 14.32 2.39 -0.54
CA LYS A 95 15.06 3.63 -0.88
C LYS A 95 14.28 4.90 -0.55
N ILE A 96 13.08 4.76 0.03
CA ILE A 96 12.25 5.83 0.58
C ILE A 96 12.60 5.99 2.05
#